data_AF-A0A210Q5W6-F1
#
_entry.id   AF-A0A210Q5W6-F1
#
_cell.length_a   1.000
_cell.length_b   1.000
_cell.length_c   1.000
_cell.angle_alpha   90.00
_cell.angle_beta   90.00
_cell.angle_gamma   90.00
#
_symmetry.space_group_name_H-M   'P 1'
#
loop_
_entity.id
_entity.type
_entity.pdbx_description
1 polymer ?
#
loop_
_entity_poly.entity_id
_entity_poly.type
_entity_poly.pdbx_seq_one_letter_code
_entity_poly.pdbx_strand_id
1 'polypeptide(L)'
;MQYHFDCFDAVWSEWGDCSVTCGSGHMRRHCVSNCQGVHANGVLACNYGPCPSVIQGSAHVCDKMAILHSLAEINTTSVTHCPDSWASKTEHFLLANCPGIPTDPSLWHKGISVAMECNTTRQIPPYTPVGTFWNDTYQQDRLHEGYSGVFIACTQHGFKMATLACSGVPTVIDIPYITGTHLTDDSKHPNLPSRYFTVRW
;
A
#
# COMPACT_ATOMS: atom_id res chain seq x y z
N MET A 1 17.47 61.06 25.06
CA MET A 1 16.49 60.29 24.25
C MET A 1 17.09 58.92 24.03
N GLN A 2 16.48 57.87 24.58
CA GLN A 2 17.00 56.50 24.49
C GLN A 2 16.14 55.76 23.45
N TYR A 3 16.73 55.42 22.30
CA TYR A 3 16.07 54.61 21.29
C TYR A 3 16.10 53.15 21.75
N HIS A 4 14.92 52.60 22.06
CA HIS A 4 14.73 51.18 22.25
C HIS A 4 14.78 50.53 20.87
N PHE A 5 15.82 49.73 20.60
CA PHE A 5 15.87 48.88 19.41
C PHE A 5 15.03 47.65 19.74
N ASP A 6 13.74 47.67 19.36
CA ASP A 6 12.92 46.47 19.44
C ASP A 6 13.45 45.48 18.42
N CYS A 7 14.19 44.47 18.90
CA CYS A 7 14.50 43.28 18.14
C CYS A 7 13.17 42.53 17.95
N PHE A 8 12.48 42.80 16.85
CA PHE A 8 11.27 42.07 16.51
C PHE A 8 11.66 40.61 16.20
N ASP A 9 11.25 39.69 17.07
CA ASP A 9 11.44 38.25 16.81
C ASP A 9 10.75 37.84 15.51
N ALA A 10 11.40 36.95 14.77
CA ALA A 10 10.85 36.34 13.57
C ALA A 10 9.60 35.53 13.91
N VAL A 11 8.49 35.85 13.26
CA VAL A 11 7.24 35.10 13.39
C VAL A 11 7.28 33.93 12.43
N TRP A 12 7.02 32.73 12.93
CA TRP A 12 7.06 31.49 12.17
C TRP A 12 5.67 30.91 11.99
N SER A 13 5.46 30.17 10.90
CA SER A 13 4.30 29.29 10.77
C SER A 13 4.37 28.17 11.81
N GLU A 14 3.23 27.53 12.05
CA GLU A 14 3.22 26.23 12.72
C GLU A 14 4.13 25.23 11.99
N TRP A 15 4.64 24.26 12.75
CA TRP A 15 5.33 23.13 12.15
C TRP A 15 4.34 22.27 11.36
N GLY A 16 4.70 21.92 10.13
CA GLY A 16 3.97 20.91 9.37
C GLY A 16 4.17 19.52 9.96
N ASP A 17 3.41 18.56 9.44
CA ASP A 17 3.51 17.16 9.86
C ASP A 17 4.92 16.59 9.66
N CYS A 18 5.24 15.55 10.43
CA CYS A 18 6.47 14.81 10.24
C CYS A 18 6.48 14.15 8.85
N SER A 19 7.62 14.23 8.14
CA SER A 19 7.75 13.63 6.80
C SER A 19 7.60 12.11 6.78
N VAL A 20 7.63 11.45 7.94
CA VAL A 20 7.50 10.01 8.12
C VAL A 20 6.62 9.72 9.34
N THR A 21 6.05 8.52 9.42
CA THR A 21 5.27 8.06 10.58
C THR A 21 6.07 7.19 11.55
N CYS A 22 7.27 6.74 11.16
CA CYS A 22 8.24 6.00 11.98
C CYS A 22 9.66 6.23 11.46
N GLY A 23 10.69 5.88 12.23
CA GLY A 23 12.08 6.16 11.85
C GLY A 23 12.41 7.64 11.99
N SER A 24 13.42 8.13 11.25
CA SER A 24 13.88 9.52 11.36
C SER A 24 13.37 10.38 10.21
N GLY A 25 12.44 11.30 10.51
CA GLY A 25 11.89 12.26 9.56
C GLY A 25 12.12 13.70 9.96
N HIS A 26 11.50 14.61 9.21
CA HIS A 26 11.64 16.04 9.40
C HIS A 26 10.28 16.75 9.28
N MET A 27 10.03 17.70 10.16
CA MET A 27 8.96 18.69 10.03
C MET A 27 9.54 19.99 9.49
N ARG A 28 8.73 20.76 8.75
CA ARG A 28 9.13 22.03 8.14
C ARG A 28 8.20 23.15 8.59
N ARG A 29 8.76 24.36 8.71
CA ARG A 29 8.01 25.60 8.90
C ARG A 29 8.65 26.73 8.10
N HIS A 30 7.92 27.81 7.86
CA HIS A 30 8.44 28.99 7.16
C HIS A 30 8.22 30.26 7.97
N CYS A 31 9.08 31.24 7.79
CA CYS A 31 8.95 32.53 8.45
C CYS A 31 7.86 33.36 7.76
N VAL A 32 6.97 33.93 8.56
CA VAL A 32 5.76 34.66 8.14
C VAL A 32 5.98 36.17 8.24
N SER A 33 6.71 36.66 9.25
CA SER A 33 7.09 38.07 9.36
C SER A 33 8.39 38.26 10.17
N ASN A 34 9.02 39.42 10.02
CA ASN A 34 10.29 39.77 10.69
C ASN A 34 11.45 38.78 10.40
N CYS A 35 11.52 38.25 9.17
CA CYS A 35 12.52 37.25 8.77
C CYS A 35 13.94 37.82 8.55
N GLN A 36 14.17 39.09 8.87
CA GLN A 36 15.47 39.73 8.72
C GLN A 36 16.45 39.11 9.72
N GLY A 37 17.51 38.47 9.22
CA GLY A 37 18.54 37.84 10.05
C GLY A 37 18.30 36.37 10.38
N VAL A 38 17.25 35.73 9.85
CA VAL A 38 17.02 34.27 9.97
C VAL A 38 16.86 33.60 8.61
N HIS A 39 17.12 32.29 8.53
CA HIS A 39 16.74 31.50 7.36
C HIS A 39 15.22 31.50 7.21
N ALA A 40 14.69 31.64 6.00
CA ALA A 40 13.24 31.66 5.77
C ALA A 40 12.54 30.33 6.07
N ASN A 41 13.29 29.22 6.18
CA ASN A 41 12.77 27.87 6.41
C ASN A 41 13.42 27.24 7.64
N GLY A 42 12.58 26.65 8.49
CA GLY A 42 13.00 25.86 9.64
C GLY A 42 12.80 24.38 9.36
N VAL A 43 13.76 23.55 9.78
CA VAL A 43 13.68 22.08 9.72
C VAL A 43 13.95 21.53 11.11
N LEU A 44 13.08 20.66 11.60
CA LEU A 44 13.25 19.98 12.89
C LEU A 44 13.09 18.47 12.68
N ALA A 45 13.99 17.69 13.27
CA ALA A 45 13.90 16.23 13.24
C ALA A 45 12.69 15.76 14.08
N CYS A 46 11.99 14.77 13.57
CA CYS A 46 10.82 14.18 14.19
C CYS A 46 10.84 12.67 14.00
N ASN A 47 10.24 11.96 14.96
CA ASN A 47 10.32 10.51 15.10
C ASN A 47 11.78 10.03 15.32
N TYR A 48 11.99 9.30 16.42
CA TYR A 48 13.32 8.80 16.82
C TYR A 48 13.29 7.30 17.12
N GLY A 49 12.11 6.68 17.04
CA GLY A 49 11.95 5.25 17.23
C GLY A 49 12.30 4.46 15.97
N PRO A 50 12.86 3.25 16.10
CA PRO A 50 12.97 2.35 14.96
C PRO A 50 11.58 2.15 14.37
N CYS A 51 11.48 2.15 13.05
CA CYS A 51 10.27 1.64 12.40
C CYS A 51 10.02 0.21 12.88
N PRO A 52 8.74 -0.22 13.01
CA PRO A 52 8.42 -1.62 13.21
C PRO A 52 9.27 -2.45 12.25
N SER A 53 10.00 -3.43 12.76
CA SER A 53 10.81 -4.31 11.93
C SER A 53 9.87 -4.97 10.93
N VAL A 54 9.98 -4.55 9.67
CA VAL A 54 9.22 -5.15 8.58
C VAL A 54 9.41 -6.65 8.69
N ILE A 55 8.31 -7.40 8.76
CA ILE A 55 8.37 -8.86 8.86
C ILE A 55 9.21 -9.32 7.67
N GLN A 56 10.25 -10.11 7.93
CA GLN A 56 11.12 -10.61 6.88
C GLN A 56 10.28 -11.40 5.86
N GLY A 57 9.97 -10.79 4.71
CA GLY A 57 9.00 -11.31 3.76
C GLY A 57 7.91 -10.35 3.29
N SER A 58 7.77 -9.16 3.90
CA SER A 58 6.93 -8.04 3.43
C SER A 58 7.76 -6.82 3.02
N ALA A 59 9.03 -7.04 2.65
CA ALA A 59 9.99 -5.95 2.38
C ALA A 59 9.63 -5.10 1.15
N HIS A 60 8.90 -5.67 0.19
CA HIS A 60 8.47 -4.94 -0.99
C HIS A 60 7.18 -4.20 -0.69
N VAL A 61 7.15 -2.91 -0.99
CA VAL A 61 5.99 -2.04 -0.81
C VAL A 61 5.76 -1.33 -2.14
N CYS A 62 4.51 -1.35 -2.60
CA CYS A 62 4.10 -0.70 -3.82
C CYS A 62 3.99 0.82 -3.63
N ASP A 63 4.01 1.57 -4.72
CA ASP A 63 3.93 3.03 -4.69
C ASP A 63 2.54 3.47 -4.20
N LYS A 64 2.52 4.06 -3.00
CA LYS A 64 1.30 4.56 -2.37
C LYS A 64 0.55 5.57 -3.25
N MET A 65 1.26 6.48 -3.90
CA MET A 65 0.63 7.54 -4.70
C MET A 65 0.05 6.99 -6.00
N ALA A 66 0.77 6.10 -6.68
CA ALA A 66 0.27 5.42 -7.87
C ALA A 66 -1.02 4.65 -7.58
N ILE A 67 -1.08 3.96 -6.43
CA ILE A 67 -2.28 3.23 -6.00
C ILE A 67 -3.43 4.17 -5.71
N LEU A 68 -3.19 5.26 -4.97
CA LEU A 68 -4.23 6.24 -4.66
C LEU A 68 -4.76 6.92 -5.93
N HIS A 69 -3.89 7.23 -6.88
CA HIS A 69 -4.30 7.76 -8.19
C HIS A 69 -5.14 6.73 -8.95
N SER A 70 -4.67 5.47 -9.03
CA SER A 70 -5.41 4.39 -9.68
C SER A 70 -6.81 4.19 -9.06
N LEU A 71 -6.92 4.24 -7.72
CA LEU A 71 -8.21 4.13 -7.01
C LEU A 71 -9.13 5.36 -7.22
N ALA A 72 -8.55 6.53 -7.50
CA ALA A 72 -9.31 7.75 -7.77
C ALA A 72 -9.77 7.86 -9.23
N GLU A 73 -9.09 7.19 -10.16
CA GLU A 73 -9.43 7.19 -11.58
C GLU A 73 -10.61 6.27 -11.90
N ILE A 74 -11.80 6.85 -12.08
CA ILE A 74 -13.03 6.14 -12.49
C ILE A 74 -13.08 5.99 -14.03
N ASN A 75 -11.96 5.72 -14.70
CA ASN A 75 -11.96 5.66 -16.16
C ASN A 75 -12.41 4.28 -16.67
N THR A 76 -13.68 4.18 -17.05
CA THR A 76 -14.36 2.99 -17.59
C THR A 76 -14.04 2.72 -19.07
N THR A 77 -12.77 2.81 -19.49
CA THR A 77 -12.37 2.61 -20.88
C THR A 77 -11.12 1.71 -20.94
N SER A 78 -11.04 0.56 -21.62
CA SER A 78 -11.73 0.02 -22.80
C SER A 78 -11.83 -1.51 -22.67
N VAL A 79 -13.05 -2.03 -22.86
CA VAL A 79 -13.38 -3.45 -23.01
C VAL A 79 -12.70 -3.98 -24.27
N THR A 80 -12.03 -5.15 -24.24
CA THR A 80 -12.24 -6.26 -25.20
C THR A 80 -11.18 -7.37 -25.24
N HIS A 81 -10.02 -7.30 -24.58
CA HIS A 81 -9.05 -8.42 -24.67
C HIS A 81 -8.37 -8.76 -23.34
N CYS A 82 -9.00 -9.64 -22.57
CA CYS A 82 -8.34 -10.39 -21.49
C CYS A 82 -7.86 -11.73 -22.08
N PRO A 83 -6.58 -12.11 -21.93
CA PRO A 83 -6.01 -13.33 -22.54
C PRO A 83 -6.34 -14.64 -21.81
N ASP A 84 -7.12 -14.60 -20.73
CA ASP A 84 -7.52 -15.77 -19.95
C ASP A 84 -9.04 -15.97 -20.00
N SER A 85 -9.47 -17.22 -19.79
CA SER A 85 -10.89 -17.62 -19.84
C SER A 85 -11.77 -17.00 -18.74
N TRP A 86 -11.19 -16.33 -17.73
CA TRP A 86 -11.93 -15.72 -16.60
C TRP A 86 -11.77 -14.20 -16.49
N ALA A 87 -11.03 -13.56 -17.40
CA ALA A 87 -10.88 -12.12 -17.45
C ALA A 87 -10.45 -11.47 -16.11
N SER A 88 -9.46 -12.01 -15.40
CA SER A 88 -8.94 -11.37 -14.18
C SER A 88 -7.42 -11.29 -14.18
N LYS A 89 -6.89 -10.32 -14.92
CA LYS A 89 -5.46 -9.96 -14.91
C LYS A 89 -5.10 -9.03 -13.76
N THR A 90 -5.42 -9.42 -12.53
CA THR A 90 -5.18 -8.58 -11.35
C THR A 90 -3.71 -8.23 -11.14
N GLU A 91 -2.81 -9.00 -11.73
CA GLU A 91 -1.36 -8.87 -11.69
C GLU A 91 -0.93 -7.57 -12.35
N HIS A 92 -1.66 -7.14 -13.39
CA HIS A 92 -1.39 -5.87 -14.05
C HIS A 92 -1.47 -4.70 -13.05
N PHE A 93 -2.35 -4.81 -12.04
CA PHE A 93 -2.41 -3.82 -10.97
C PHE A 93 -1.11 -3.76 -10.17
N LEU A 94 -0.49 -4.90 -9.87
CA LEU A 94 0.81 -4.95 -9.23
C LEU A 94 1.92 -4.45 -10.16
N LEU A 95 1.93 -4.86 -11.43
CA LEU A 95 2.92 -4.41 -12.41
C LEU A 95 2.90 -2.89 -12.61
N ALA A 96 1.72 -2.27 -12.56
CA ALA A 96 1.57 -0.82 -12.72
C ALA A 96 1.95 -0.02 -11.47
N ASN A 97 1.80 -0.62 -10.27
CA ASN A 97 1.89 0.11 -9.02
C ASN A 97 3.07 -0.30 -8.12
N CYS A 98 3.75 -1.40 -8.41
CA CYS A 98 4.81 -1.92 -7.56
C CYS A 98 6.16 -1.83 -8.28
N PRO A 99 7.08 -0.95 -7.86
CA PRO A 99 8.34 -0.78 -8.56
C PRO A 99 9.22 -2.03 -8.44
N GLY A 100 9.74 -2.49 -9.58
CA GLY A 100 10.71 -3.59 -9.65
C GLY A 100 10.10 -4.99 -9.61
N ILE A 101 8.78 -5.14 -9.57
CA ILE A 101 8.13 -6.45 -9.64
C ILE A 101 8.41 -7.11 -11.00
N PRO A 102 8.78 -8.41 -11.04
CA PRO A 102 8.96 -9.13 -12.29
C PRO A 102 7.67 -9.19 -13.09
N THR A 103 7.77 -8.94 -14.39
CA THR A 103 6.65 -9.02 -15.34
C THR A 103 6.14 -10.44 -15.54
N ASP A 104 6.96 -11.44 -15.25
CA ASP A 104 6.61 -12.85 -15.27
C ASP A 104 6.21 -13.31 -13.84
N PRO A 105 4.92 -13.62 -13.59
CA PRO A 105 4.46 -14.07 -12.28
C PRO A 105 5.07 -15.38 -11.80
N SER A 106 5.68 -16.18 -12.68
CA SER A 106 6.41 -17.40 -12.27
C SER A 106 7.65 -17.11 -11.42
N LEU A 107 8.17 -15.87 -11.49
CA LEU A 107 9.28 -15.39 -10.68
C LEU A 107 8.84 -14.88 -9.30
N TRP A 108 7.54 -14.87 -9.02
CA TRP A 108 7.01 -14.41 -7.74
C TRP A 108 7.16 -15.50 -6.69
N HIS A 109 7.76 -15.14 -5.56
CA HIS A 109 7.98 -16.02 -4.44
C HIS A 109 6.92 -15.79 -3.35
N LYS A 110 6.42 -16.88 -2.79
CA LYS A 110 5.50 -16.86 -1.66
C LYS A 110 6.20 -16.30 -0.41
N GLY A 111 5.61 -15.26 0.17
CA GLY A 111 6.05 -14.67 1.43
C GLY A 111 5.25 -15.17 2.63
N ILE A 112 4.91 -14.26 3.53
CA ILE A 112 4.21 -14.55 4.79
C ILE A 112 2.70 -14.63 4.56
N SER A 113 1.99 -15.40 5.39
CA SER A 113 0.54 -15.51 5.28
C SER A 113 -0.14 -14.24 5.78
N VAL A 114 -0.96 -13.62 4.94
CA VAL A 114 -1.68 -12.39 5.30
C VAL A 114 -2.65 -12.66 6.44
N ALA A 115 -3.43 -13.74 6.32
CA ALA A 115 -4.44 -14.11 7.30
C ALA A 115 -3.85 -14.48 8.66
N MET A 116 -2.69 -15.17 8.70
CA MET A 116 -2.04 -15.48 9.98
C MET A 116 -1.51 -14.22 10.65
N GLU A 117 -0.79 -13.36 9.92
CA GLU A 117 -0.16 -12.18 10.50
C GLU A 117 -1.19 -11.15 10.97
N CYS A 118 -2.31 -11.01 10.26
CA CYS A 118 -3.43 -10.18 10.71
C CYS A 118 -4.12 -10.67 12.00
N ASN A 119 -3.81 -11.89 12.47
CA ASN A 119 -4.26 -12.44 13.74
C ASN A 119 -3.17 -12.42 14.83
N THR A 120 -2.03 -11.76 14.57
CA THR A 120 -0.90 -11.64 15.52
C THR A 120 -0.67 -10.18 15.93
N THR A 121 0.32 -9.94 16.78
CA THR A 121 0.82 -8.59 17.11
C THR A 121 1.74 -7.99 16.03
N ARG A 122 2.10 -8.77 15.00
CA ARG A 122 2.95 -8.31 13.90
C ARG A 122 2.11 -7.60 12.86
N GLN A 123 2.67 -6.56 12.25
CA GLN A 123 1.96 -5.76 11.25
C GLN A 123 2.58 -5.95 9.86
N ILE A 124 1.73 -6.31 8.91
CA ILE A 124 2.07 -6.22 7.48
C ILE A 124 2.04 -4.73 7.11
N PRO A 125 3.11 -4.18 6.51
CA PRO A 125 3.10 -2.81 6.04
C PRO A 125 1.94 -2.59 5.05
N PRO A 126 1.17 -1.49 5.18
CA PRO A 126 0.25 -1.08 4.14
C PRO A 126 0.99 -0.94 2.80
N TYR A 127 0.27 -1.19 1.71
CA TYR A 127 0.79 -1.20 0.36
C TYR A 127 1.73 -2.37 0.02
N THR A 128 1.77 -3.42 0.83
CA THR A 128 2.50 -4.67 0.52
C THR A 128 1.79 -5.43 -0.62
N PRO A 129 2.49 -5.91 -1.66
CA PRO A 129 1.89 -6.73 -2.70
C PRO A 129 1.50 -8.10 -2.12
N VAL A 130 0.31 -8.57 -2.44
CA VAL A 130 -0.26 -9.84 -1.99
C VAL A 130 -0.85 -10.60 -3.17
N GLY A 131 -0.87 -11.92 -3.06
CA GLY A 131 -1.44 -12.78 -4.07
C GLY A 131 -1.78 -14.16 -3.55
N THR A 132 -2.58 -14.89 -4.34
CA THR A 132 -2.91 -16.28 -4.07
C THR A 132 -1.77 -17.19 -4.49
N PHE A 133 -1.35 -18.08 -3.60
CA PHE A 133 -0.33 -19.08 -3.90
C PHE A 133 -0.90 -20.49 -3.76
N TRP A 134 -0.58 -21.34 -4.73
CA TRP A 134 -0.91 -22.76 -4.74
C TRP A 134 0.37 -23.58 -4.85
N ASN A 135 0.55 -24.54 -3.93
CA ASN A 135 1.78 -25.33 -3.83
C ASN A 135 3.05 -24.46 -3.92
N ASP A 136 3.07 -23.36 -3.16
CA ASP A 136 4.14 -22.35 -3.09
C ASP A 136 4.44 -21.58 -4.39
N THR A 137 3.58 -21.69 -5.40
CA THR A 137 3.74 -21.00 -6.68
C THR A 137 2.52 -20.15 -7.00
N TYR A 138 2.74 -19.03 -7.70
CA TYR A 138 1.66 -18.25 -8.29
C TYR A 138 1.25 -18.90 -9.61
N GLN A 139 0.02 -19.41 -9.70
CA GLN A 139 -0.45 -20.16 -10.87
C GLN A 139 -1.68 -19.48 -11.48
N GLN A 140 -1.73 -19.46 -12.81
CA GLN A 140 -2.85 -18.95 -13.60
C GLN A 140 -3.29 -20.02 -14.58
N ASP A 141 -4.05 -20.99 -14.10
CA ASP A 141 -4.56 -22.10 -14.91
C ASP A 141 -6.05 -22.38 -14.64
N ARG A 142 -6.62 -23.39 -15.30
CA ARG A 142 -8.04 -23.77 -15.19
C ARG A 142 -8.50 -24.27 -13.83
N LEU A 143 -7.55 -24.60 -12.98
CA LEU A 143 -7.77 -25.17 -11.65
C LEU A 143 -7.30 -24.20 -10.55
N HIS A 144 -6.43 -23.25 -10.90
CA HIS A 144 -5.83 -22.28 -9.98
C HIS A 144 -5.99 -20.86 -10.56
N GLU A 145 -7.00 -20.16 -10.06
CA GLU A 145 -7.23 -18.75 -10.35
C GLU A 145 -6.29 -17.89 -9.50
N GLY A 146 -5.15 -17.53 -10.10
CA GLY A 146 -4.22 -16.55 -9.55
C GLY A 146 -4.94 -15.22 -9.37
N TYR A 147 -4.81 -14.65 -8.17
CA TYR A 147 -5.46 -13.39 -7.81
C TYR A 147 -4.53 -12.58 -6.95
N SER A 148 -4.37 -11.30 -7.27
CA SER A 148 -3.35 -10.46 -6.69
C SER A 148 -3.82 -9.03 -6.49
N GLY A 149 -3.06 -8.28 -5.72
CA GLY A 149 -3.36 -6.89 -5.42
C GLY A 149 -2.55 -6.42 -4.22
N VAL A 150 -2.92 -5.28 -3.69
CA VAL A 150 -2.11 -4.57 -2.70
C VAL A 150 -2.81 -4.57 -1.35
N PHE A 151 -2.15 -5.08 -0.32
CA PHE A 151 -2.65 -5.07 1.04
C PHE A 151 -2.85 -3.64 1.54
N ILE A 152 -4.00 -3.37 2.17
CA ILE A 152 -4.33 -2.06 2.74
C ILE A 152 -4.26 -2.09 4.26
N ALA A 153 -5.01 -3.01 4.88
CA ALA A 153 -5.10 -3.10 6.34
C ALA A 153 -5.70 -4.44 6.79
N CYS A 154 -5.35 -4.88 8.00
CA CYS A 154 -6.08 -5.94 8.69
C CYS A 154 -7.43 -5.40 9.22
N THR A 155 -8.42 -6.27 9.35
CA THR A 155 -9.72 -5.96 9.96
C THR A 155 -10.05 -6.98 11.05
N GLN A 156 -11.08 -6.72 11.86
CA GLN A 156 -11.53 -7.67 12.89
C GLN A 156 -12.05 -8.99 12.29
N HIS A 157 -12.42 -8.99 11.01
CA HIS A 157 -13.03 -10.13 10.33
C HIS A 157 -12.25 -10.60 9.12
N GLY A 158 -11.01 -10.13 8.92
CA GLY A 158 -10.21 -10.48 7.75
C GLY A 158 -9.15 -9.43 7.43
N PHE A 159 -9.01 -9.09 6.16
CA PHE A 159 -8.14 -8.00 5.70
C PHE A 159 -8.71 -7.32 4.45
N LYS A 160 -8.23 -6.12 4.17
CA LYS A 160 -8.55 -5.32 2.99
C LYS A 160 -7.39 -5.32 2.01
N MET A 161 -7.72 -5.38 0.73
CA MET A 161 -6.74 -5.21 -0.34
C MET A 161 -7.33 -4.40 -1.50
N ALA A 162 -6.48 -3.61 -2.16
CA ALA A 162 -6.78 -2.93 -3.41
C ALA A 162 -6.44 -3.84 -4.60
N THR A 163 -7.32 -3.93 -5.59
CA THR A 163 -7.10 -4.77 -6.77
C THR A 163 -7.89 -4.22 -7.96
N LEU A 164 -7.57 -4.70 -9.15
CA LEU A 164 -8.26 -4.36 -10.39
C LEU A 164 -8.46 -5.63 -11.21
N ALA A 165 -9.69 -6.11 -11.29
CA ALA A 165 -10.07 -7.17 -12.25
C ALA A 165 -10.33 -6.57 -13.64
N CYS A 166 -10.24 -7.36 -14.72
CA CYS A 166 -10.55 -6.83 -16.05
C CYS A 166 -11.97 -6.26 -16.08
N SER A 167 -12.19 -5.22 -16.89
CA SER A 167 -13.47 -4.50 -17.03
C SER A 167 -13.98 -3.78 -15.77
N GLY A 168 -13.24 -3.86 -14.65
CA GLY A 168 -13.52 -3.14 -13.43
C GLY A 168 -12.78 -1.79 -13.35
N VAL A 169 -13.15 -1.00 -12.35
CA VAL A 169 -12.31 0.07 -11.83
C VAL A 169 -11.45 -0.50 -10.69
N PRO A 170 -10.31 0.12 -10.34
CA PRO A 170 -9.57 -0.28 -9.16
C PRO A 170 -10.46 -0.14 -7.93
N THR A 171 -10.57 -1.19 -7.12
CA THR A 171 -11.42 -1.22 -5.93
C THR A 171 -10.67 -1.74 -4.72
N VAL A 172 -11.14 -1.35 -3.54
CA VAL A 172 -10.75 -1.97 -2.27
C VAL A 172 -11.79 -3.03 -1.94
N ILE A 173 -11.34 -4.27 -1.78
CA ILE A 173 -12.16 -5.42 -1.42
C ILE A 173 -11.84 -5.89 0.00
N ASP A 174 -12.85 -6.45 0.67
CA ASP A 174 -12.73 -7.12 1.96
C ASP A 174 -12.59 -8.65 1.75
N ILE A 175 -11.56 -9.25 2.34
CA ILE A 175 -11.36 -10.71 2.34
C ILE A 175 -11.66 -11.24 3.74
N PRO A 176 -12.84 -11.85 3.97
CA PRO A 176 -13.27 -12.30 5.29
C PRO A 176 -12.59 -13.61 5.73
N TYR A 177 -12.47 -13.82 7.05
CA TYR A 177 -11.96 -15.07 7.64
C TYR A 177 -12.94 -16.26 7.47
N ILE A 178 -14.23 -15.97 7.29
CA ILE A 178 -15.30 -16.97 7.31
C ILE A 178 -15.63 -17.35 5.86
N THR A 179 -15.32 -18.58 5.49
CA THR A 179 -15.47 -19.10 4.13
C THR A 179 -16.86 -19.72 3.94
N GLY A 180 -17.72 -19.05 3.19
CA GLY A 180 -18.93 -19.66 2.62
C GLY A 180 -18.76 -19.71 1.11
N THR A 181 -18.40 -20.88 0.57
CA THR A 181 -18.09 -21.13 -0.86
C THR A 181 -16.82 -20.44 -1.36
N HIS A 182 -16.13 -21.05 -2.33
CA HIS A 182 -14.79 -20.68 -2.83
C HIS A 182 -14.70 -19.30 -3.52
N LEU A 183 -15.83 -18.61 -3.65
CA LEU A 183 -15.98 -17.32 -4.32
C LEU A 183 -16.98 -16.46 -3.51
N THR A 184 -16.86 -15.14 -3.61
CA THR A 184 -17.93 -14.21 -3.16
C THR A 184 -19.28 -14.59 -3.79
N ASP A 185 -20.42 -14.17 -3.22
CA ASP A 185 -21.77 -14.40 -3.79
C ASP A 185 -21.89 -14.02 -5.29
N ASP A 186 -21.06 -13.09 -5.77
CA ASP A 186 -20.98 -12.68 -7.19
C ASP A 186 -20.06 -13.54 -8.07
N SER A 187 -19.43 -14.60 -7.54
CA SER A 187 -18.49 -15.50 -8.24
C SER A 187 -17.25 -14.83 -8.84
N LYS A 188 -16.90 -13.60 -8.42
CA LYS A 188 -15.87 -12.77 -9.07
C LYS A 188 -14.48 -12.81 -8.46
N HIS A 189 -14.33 -13.17 -7.18
CA HIS A 189 -13.05 -13.05 -6.47
C HIS A 189 -12.80 -14.23 -5.50
N PRO A 190 -11.57 -14.76 -5.39
CA PRO A 190 -11.21 -15.81 -4.43
C PRO A 190 -11.33 -15.28 -3.01
N ASN A 191 -12.25 -15.83 -2.24
CA ASN A 191 -12.55 -15.41 -0.88
C ASN A 191 -11.88 -16.30 0.19
N LEU A 192 -10.85 -17.06 -0.19
CA LEU A 192 -10.12 -17.95 0.71
C LEU A 192 -8.92 -17.21 1.33
N PRO A 193 -9.03 -16.65 2.55
CA PRO A 193 -7.98 -15.86 3.19
C PRO A 193 -6.69 -16.66 3.40
N SER A 194 -6.80 -17.99 3.58
CA SER A 194 -5.66 -18.90 3.76
C SER A 194 -4.77 -19.02 2.52
N ARG A 195 -5.24 -18.59 1.34
CA ARG A 195 -4.46 -18.63 0.10
C ARG A 195 -3.65 -17.36 -0.14
N TYR A 196 -3.91 -16.29 0.60
CA TYR A 196 -3.23 -15.01 0.40
C TYR A 196 -1.92 -14.93 1.18
N PHE A 197 -0.84 -14.69 0.44
CA PHE A 197 0.50 -14.47 0.97
C PHE A 197 1.06 -13.17 0.39
N THR A 198 2.06 -12.59 1.06
CA THR A 198 2.82 -11.48 0.47
C THR A 198 3.60 -11.98 -0.74
N VAL A 199 3.66 -11.16 -1.79
CA VAL A 199 4.41 -11.43 -3.02
C VAL A 199 5.82 -10.88 -2.85
N ARG A 200 6.83 -11.68 -3.20
CA ARG A 200 8.25 -11.32 -3.10
C ARG A 200 8.96 -11.58 -4.42
N TRP A 201 10.03 -10.85 -4.68
CA TRP A 201 10.89 -11.02 -5.85
C TRP A 201 12.33 -10.60 -5.57
#